data_AF-A0A354XIR6-F1
#
_entry.id   AF-A0A354XIR6-F1
#
_cell.length_a   1.000
_cell.length_b   1.000
_cell.length_c   1.000
_cell.angle_alpha   90.00
_cell.angle_beta   90.00
_cell.angle_gamma   90.00
#
_symmetry.space_group_name_H-M   'P 1'
#
loop_
_entity.id
_entity.type
_entity.pdbx_description
1 polymer ?
#
loop_
_entity_poly.entity_id
_entity_poly.type
_entity_poly.pdbx_seq_one_letter_code
_entity_poly.pdbx_strand_id
1 'polypeptide(L)'
;EFQPLFQAAQARSRADWLYGINLTRAWTLTGRQAGHDGVLSVGRVQTPVLGLIVRRDNSIRDFKPHPFYPLWVDLQVAQGQLRAWWAPKAHQPLDEQGRLIDRTPADALAAQLPGARGTLTTLDQQEKRQAPPLPYSL
;
A
#
# COMPACT_ATOMS: atom_id res chain seq x y z
N GLU A 1 14.12 -40.45 5.68
CA GLU A 1 13.18 -39.38 6.12
C GLU A 1 13.71 -37.97 5.84
N PHE A 2 14.94 -37.61 6.23
CA PHE A 2 15.46 -36.24 6.09
C PHE A 2 16.12 -35.88 4.73
N GLN A 3 16.16 -36.82 3.77
CA GLN A 3 16.80 -36.61 2.48
C GLN A 3 16.25 -35.40 1.69
N PRO A 4 14.93 -35.14 1.65
CA PRO A 4 14.40 -33.96 0.95
C PRO A 4 14.86 -32.64 1.57
N LEU A 5 14.92 -32.56 2.91
CA LEU A 5 15.38 -31.36 3.62
C LEU A 5 16.86 -31.09 3.36
N PHE A 6 17.68 -32.15 3.34
CA PHE A 6 19.09 -32.06 2.98
C PHE A 6 19.28 -31.55 1.55
N GLN A 7 18.55 -32.13 0.59
CA GLN A 7 18.63 -31.73 -0.81
C GLN A 7 18.18 -30.27 -1.02
N ALA A 8 17.13 -29.82 -0.32
CA ALA A 8 16.68 -28.44 -0.36
C ALA A 8 17.75 -27.45 0.17
N ALA A 9 18.37 -27.77 1.30
CA ALA A 9 19.45 -26.96 1.87
C ALA A 9 20.68 -26.90 0.93
N GLN A 10 21.07 -28.03 0.36
CA GLN A 10 22.19 -28.10 -0.57
C GLN A 10 21.91 -27.32 -1.86
N ALA A 11 20.72 -27.47 -2.44
CA ALA A 11 20.31 -26.75 -3.64
C ALA A 11 20.31 -25.23 -3.42
N ARG A 12 19.73 -24.77 -2.30
CA ARG A 12 19.73 -23.36 -1.93
C ARG A 12 21.15 -22.79 -1.80
N SER A 13 22.02 -23.49 -1.07
CA SER A 13 23.41 -23.05 -0.86
C SER A 13 24.16 -22.90 -2.19
N ARG A 14 24.05 -23.89 -3.08
CA ARG A 14 24.68 -23.85 -4.40
C ARG A 14 24.10 -22.75 -5.30
N ALA A 15 22.78 -22.57 -5.31
CA ALA A 15 22.13 -21.54 -6.10
C ALA A 15 22.54 -20.13 -5.64
N ASP A 16 22.55 -19.89 -4.33
CA ASP A 16 22.97 -18.60 -3.76
C ASP A 16 24.44 -18.30 -4.05
N TRP A 17 25.32 -19.31 -3.99
CA TRP A 17 26.73 -19.18 -4.33
C TRP A 17 26.95 -18.87 -5.82
N LEU A 18 26.32 -19.65 -6.71
CA LEU A 18 26.44 -19.47 -8.17
C LEU A 18 25.92 -18.11 -8.61
N TYR A 19 24.75 -17.69 -8.12
CA TYR A 19 24.17 -16.40 -8.47
C TYR A 19 24.98 -15.24 -7.89
N GLY A 20 25.32 -15.33 -6.59
CA GLY A 20 25.98 -14.27 -5.86
C GLY A 20 27.38 -13.96 -6.36
N ILE A 21 28.21 -14.98 -6.56
CA ILE A 21 29.61 -14.78 -6.96
C ILE A 21 29.72 -14.29 -8.39
N ASN A 22 29.01 -14.93 -9.33
CA ASN A 22 29.13 -14.58 -10.74
C ASN A 22 28.62 -13.16 -11.00
N LEU A 23 27.44 -12.81 -10.47
CA LEU A 23 26.87 -11.49 -10.72
C LEU A 23 27.58 -10.39 -9.93
N THR A 24 28.03 -10.63 -8.70
CA THR A 24 28.84 -9.66 -7.96
C THR A 24 30.13 -9.34 -8.71
N ARG A 25 30.83 -10.37 -9.23
CA ARG A 25 32.04 -10.15 -10.04
C ARG A 25 31.74 -9.39 -11.32
N ALA A 26 30.73 -9.81 -12.07
CA ALA A 26 30.34 -9.15 -13.32
C ALA A 26 30.05 -7.67 -13.08
N TRP A 27 29.16 -7.33 -12.14
CA TRP A 27 28.78 -5.95 -11.88
C TRP A 27 29.89 -5.11 -11.26
N THR A 28 30.73 -5.69 -10.38
CA THR A 28 31.87 -4.97 -9.82
C THR A 28 32.88 -4.60 -10.91
N LEU A 29 33.19 -5.51 -11.84
CA LEU A 29 34.09 -5.22 -12.96
C LEU A 29 33.51 -4.15 -13.90
N THR A 30 32.21 -4.23 -14.21
CA THR A 30 31.52 -3.19 -14.97
C THR A 30 31.55 -1.83 -14.25
N GLY A 31 31.32 -1.82 -12.93
CA GLY A 31 31.41 -0.61 -12.12
C GLY A 31 32.80 0.01 -12.15
N ARG A 32 33.85 -0.80 -12.03
CA ARG A 32 35.25 -0.34 -12.10
C ARG A 32 35.59 0.28 -13.45
N GLN A 33 35.10 -0.29 -14.54
CA GLN A 33 35.25 0.31 -15.89
C GLN A 33 34.57 1.68 -15.99
N ALA A 34 33.51 1.91 -15.21
CA ALA A 34 32.82 3.19 -15.09
C ALA A 34 33.39 4.11 -13.99
N GLY A 35 34.54 3.78 -13.39
CA GLY A 35 35.20 4.60 -12.36
C GLY A 35 34.70 4.36 -10.93
N HIS A 36 33.97 3.28 -10.66
CA HIS A 36 33.56 2.89 -9.31
C HIS A 36 34.56 1.92 -8.66
N ASP A 37 35.24 2.35 -7.60
CA ASP A 37 36.27 1.55 -6.92
C ASP A 37 35.71 0.53 -5.90
N GLY A 38 34.42 0.60 -5.57
CA GLY A 38 33.76 -0.29 -4.61
C GLY A 38 33.30 -1.62 -5.20
N VAL A 39 32.65 -2.43 -4.35
CA VAL A 39 32.02 -3.70 -4.73
C VAL A 39 30.54 -3.47 -5.02
N LEU A 40 30.08 -3.94 -6.17
CA LEU A 40 28.66 -3.97 -6.52
C LEU A 40 28.14 -5.39 -6.27
N SER A 41 27.76 -5.66 -5.02
CA SER A 41 27.28 -6.98 -4.61
C SER A 41 25.89 -7.26 -5.16
N VAL A 42 25.73 -8.39 -5.82
CA VAL A 42 24.45 -8.89 -6.33
C VAL A 42 24.14 -10.22 -5.68
N GLY A 43 22.90 -10.41 -5.23
CA GLY A 43 22.48 -11.66 -4.60
C GLY A 43 20.97 -11.83 -4.63
N ARG A 44 20.53 -13.08 -4.63
CA ARG A 44 19.11 -13.46 -4.76
C ARG A 44 18.21 -12.89 -3.65
N VAL A 45 18.76 -12.58 -2.48
CA VAL A 45 18.01 -11.99 -1.35
C VAL A 45 18.28 -10.49 -1.23
N GLN A 46 19.55 -10.07 -1.14
CA GLN A 46 19.90 -8.67 -0.92
C GLN A 46 19.42 -7.74 -2.05
N THR A 47 19.51 -8.18 -3.31
CA THR A 47 19.20 -7.32 -4.46
C THR A 47 17.68 -7.10 -4.61
N PRO A 48 16.80 -8.11 -4.45
CA PRO A 48 15.37 -7.85 -4.39
C PRO A 48 14.95 -6.99 -3.19
N VAL A 49 15.60 -7.14 -2.03
CA VAL A 49 15.34 -6.26 -0.87
C VAL A 49 15.71 -4.81 -1.20
N LEU A 50 16.88 -4.57 -1.78
CA LEU A 50 17.25 -3.25 -2.28
C LEU A 50 16.23 -2.73 -3.32
N GLY A 51 15.77 -3.61 -4.21
CA GLY A 51 14.75 -3.28 -5.21
C GLY A 51 13.37 -2.94 -4.63
N LEU A 52 13.00 -3.45 -3.45
CA LEU A 52 11.79 -3.02 -2.73
C LEU A 52 11.94 -1.58 -2.24
N ILE A 53 13.08 -1.26 -1.64
CA ILE A 53 13.39 0.09 -1.12
C ILE A 53 13.41 1.09 -2.28
N VAL A 54 14.20 0.81 -3.33
CA VAL A 54 14.33 1.71 -4.49
C VAL A 54 12.98 1.95 -5.18
N ARG A 55 12.15 0.91 -5.35
CA ARG A 55 10.80 1.10 -5.92
C ARG A 55 9.91 1.96 -5.04
N ARG A 56 9.99 1.80 -3.72
CA ARG A 56 9.23 2.61 -2.77
C ARG A 56 9.70 4.06 -2.80
N ASP A 57 11.01 4.30 -2.80
CA ASP A 57 11.58 5.64 -2.88
C ASP A 57 11.19 6.34 -4.19
N ASN A 58 11.23 5.63 -5.32
CA ASN A 58 10.76 6.17 -6.59
C ASN A 58 9.26 6.48 -6.53
N SER A 59 8.42 5.58 -5.97
CA SER A 59 6.98 5.85 -5.81
C SER A 59 6.69 7.10 -4.97
N ILE A 60 7.54 7.39 -3.97
CA ILE A 60 7.43 8.56 -3.10
C ILE A 60 7.93 9.80 -3.84
N ARG A 61 9.07 9.71 -4.53
CA ARG A 61 9.65 10.80 -5.33
C ARG A 61 8.72 11.25 -6.43
N ASP A 62 8.08 10.30 -7.11
CA ASP A 62 7.20 10.54 -8.24
C ASP A 62 5.75 10.82 -7.81
N PHE A 63 5.46 10.75 -6.51
CA PHE A 63 4.13 11.05 -5.98
C PHE A 63 3.79 12.52 -6.16
N LYS A 64 2.72 12.78 -6.92
CA LYS A 64 2.13 14.11 -7.06
C LYS A 64 0.90 14.18 -6.15
N PRO A 65 0.89 15.03 -5.10
CA PRO A 65 -0.28 15.21 -4.28
C PRO A 65 -1.39 15.87 -5.10
N HIS A 66 -2.58 15.29 -5.05
CA HIS A 66 -3.79 15.85 -5.66
C HIS A 66 -4.81 16.14 -4.55
N PRO A 67 -5.43 17.33 -4.54
CA PRO A 67 -6.48 17.63 -3.58
C PRO A 67 -7.70 16.74 -3.85
N PHE A 68 -8.37 16.35 -2.77
CA PHE A 68 -9.67 15.68 -2.83
C PHE A 68 -10.58 16.24 -1.73
N TYR A 69 -11.89 16.16 -1.95
CA TYR A 69 -12.88 16.91 -1.17
C TYR A 69 -13.93 15.99 -0.54
N PRO A 70 -13.63 15.36 0.61
CA PRO A 70 -14.63 14.58 1.34
C PRO A 70 -15.63 15.52 2.03
N LEU A 71 -16.93 15.24 1.88
CA LEU A 71 -17.97 15.96 2.61
C LEU A 71 -18.35 15.18 3.86
N TRP A 72 -18.08 15.77 5.03
CA TRP A 72 -18.50 15.24 6.32
C TRP A 72 -19.76 15.96 6.81
N VAL A 73 -20.66 15.22 7.45
CA VAL A 73 -21.93 15.72 7.95
C VAL A 73 -22.14 15.22 9.38
N ASP A 74 -22.48 16.13 10.27
CA ASP A 74 -22.91 15.81 11.63
C ASP A 74 -24.45 15.76 11.65
N LEU A 75 -24.98 14.57 11.94
CA LEU A 75 -26.41 14.26 11.91
C LEU A 75 -26.94 14.15 13.33
N GLN A 76 -28.01 14.88 13.64
CA GLN A 76 -28.79 14.67 14.85
C GLN A 76 -29.69 13.46 14.65
N VAL A 77 -29.61 12.48 15.55
CA VAL A 77 -30.47 11.28 15.56
C VAL A 77 -31.30 11.25 16.83
N ALA A 78 -32.30 10.36 16.90
CA ALA A 78 -33.19 10.26 18.07
C ALA A 78 -32.44 10.09 19.40
N GLN A 79 -31.25 9.47 19.36
CA GLN A 79 -30.38 9.27 20.51
C GLN A 79 -28.94 9.70 20.16
N GLY A 80 -28.68 11.00 20.25
CA GLY A 80 -27.33 11.57 20.14
C GLY A 80 -26.98 12.11 18.75
N GLN A 81 -25.69 12.11 18.43
CA GLN A 81 -25.12 12.64 17.20
C GLN A 81 -24.31 11.57 16.48
N LEU A 82 -24.39 11.56 15.16
CA LEU A 82 -23.64 10.67 14.28
C LEU A 82 -22.86 11.51 13.27
N ARG A 83 -21.57 11.22 13.10
CA ARG A 83 -20.78 11.77 12.00
C ARG A 83 -20.73 10.78 10.84
N ALA A 84 -21.11 11.24 9.66
CA ALA A 84 -21.07 10.47 8.42
C ALA A 84 -20.26 11.21 7.35
N TRP A 85 -19.80 10.48 6.35
CA TRP A 85 -19.28 11.08 5.13
C TRP A 85 -20.19 10.76 3.95
N TRP A 86 -20.30 11.70 3.01
CA TRP A 86 -21.00 11.47 1.76
C TRP A 86 -20.19 10.52 0.88
N ALA A 87 -20.86 9.51 0.33
CA ALA A 87 -20.34 8.65 -0.73
C ALA A 87 -20.79 9.21 -2.10
N PRO A 88 -19.89 9.83 -2.89
CA PRO A 88 -20.25 10.35 -4.21
C PRO A 88 -20.67 9.24 -5.17
N LYS A 89 -21.62 9.54 -6.06
CA LYS A 89 -22.03 8.62 -7.13
C LYS A 89 -21.06 8.71 -8.31
N ALA A 90 -21.02 7.66 -9.15
CA ALA A 90 -20.09 7.53 -10.27
C ALA A 90 -20.17 8.63 -11.36
N HIS A 91 -21.24 9.45 -11.40
CA HIS A 91 -21.34 10.58 -12.33
C HIS A 91 -20.54 11.81 -11.87
N GLN A 92 -20.06 11.83 -10.63
CA GLN A 92 -19.26 12.91 -10.09
C GLN A 92 -17.80 12.80 -10.59
N PRO A 93 -17.04 13.90 -10.59
CA PRO A 93 -15.62 13.87 -10.93
C PRO A 93 -14.86 13.15 -9.82
N LEU A 94 -14.59 11.86 -10.02
CA LEU A 94 -13.88 10.99 -9.09
C LEU A 94 -12.54 10.57 -9.67
N ASP A 95 -11.55 10.36 -8.81
CA ASP A 95 -10.32 9.67 -9.18
C ASP A 95 -10.49 8.15 -9.20
N GLU A 96 -9.43 7.43 -9.57
CA GLU A 96 -9.40 5.95 -9.61
C GLU A 96 -9.69 5.28 -8.25
N GLN A 97 -9.60 6.03 -7.15
CA GLN A 97 -9.85 5.56 -5.79
C GLN A 97 -11.24 5.97 -5.28
N GLY A 98 -12.08 6.55 -6.14
CA GLY A 98 -13.44 6.98 -5.82
C GLY A 98 -13.50 8.27 -4.99
N ARG A 99 -12.41 9.06 -4.95
CA ARG A 99 -12.35 10.32 -4.20
C ARG A 99 -12.75 11.49 -5.10
N LEU A 100 -13.53 12.41 -4.55
CA LEU A 100 -14.01 13.59 -5.29
C LEU A 100 -12.87 14.57 -5.55
N ILE A 101 -12.58 14.83 -6.83
CA ILE A 101 -11.47 15.71 -7.26
C ILE A 101 -11.89 17.16 -7.52
N ASP A 102 -13.20 17.43 -7.65
CA ASP A 102 -13.75 18.78 -7.76
C ASP A 102 -14.58 19.10 -6.52
N ARG A 103 -14.41 20.31 -5.98
CA ARG A 103 -15.11 20.77 -4.79
C ARG A 103 -16.57 21.13 -5.08
N THR A 104 -16.90 21.54 -6.30
CA THR A 104 -18.21 22.08 -6.68
C THR A 104 -19.41 21.22 -6.24
N PRO A 105 -19.40 19.88 -6.44
CA PRO A 105 -20.52 19.03 -6.03
C PRO A 105 -20.66 18.91 -4.51
N ALA A 106 -19.53 18.89 -3.78
CA ALA A 106 -19.53 18.84 -2.32
C ALA A 106 -20.07 20.13 -1.71
N ASP A 107 -19.67 21.29 -2.24
CA ASP A 107 -20.17 22.60 -1.77
C ASP A 107 -21.67 22.77 -2.09
N ALA A 108 -22.11 22.36 -3.28
CA ALA A 108 -23.52 22.41 -3.66
C ALA A 108 -24.40 21.56 -2.74
N LEU A 109 -23.93 20.35 -2.39
CA LEU A 109 -24.63 19.48 -1.44
C LEU A 109 -24.56 20.06 -0.01
N ALA A 110 -23.41 20.58 0.42
CA ALA A 110 -23.24 21.19 1.73
C ALA A 110 -24.20 22.37 1.97
N ALA A 111 -24.52 23.15 0.94
CA ALA A 111 -25.48 24.25 1.03
C ALA A 111 -26.94 23.78 1.24
N GLN A 112 -27.28 22.56 0.82
CA GLN A 112 -28.64 22.01 0.88
C GLN A 112 -28.91 21.19 2.16
N LEU A 113 -27.86 20.77 2.86
CA LEU A 113 -27.95 19.90 4.03
C LEU A 113 -28.43 20.56 5.34
N PRO A 114 -28.20 21.86 5.62
CA PRO A 114 -28.66 22.49 6.86
C PRO A 114 -30.18 22.38 7.03
N GLY A 115 -30.63 21.71 8.09
CA GLY A 115 -32.06 21.48 8.37
C GLY A 115 -32.70 20.37 7.53
N ALA A 116 -31.97 19.73 6.61
CA ALA A 116 -32.44 18.58 5.87
C ALA A 116 -32.64 17.37 6.80
N ARG A 117 -33.66 16.56 6.52
CA ARG A 117 -33.92 15.31 7.24
C ARG A 117 -33.50 14.13 6.36
N GLY A 118 -32.64 13.27 6.90
CA GLY A 118 -32.27 12.00 6.27
C GLY A 118 -33.15 10.86 6.77
N THR A 119 -33.33 9.84 5.93
CA THR A 119 -33.97 8.57 6.31
C THR A 119 -32.91 7.48 6.30
N LEU A 120 -32.87 6.66 7.35
CA LEU A 120 -32.05 5.46 7.40
C LEU A 120 -32.59 4.43 6.41
N THR A 121 -31.85 4.15 5.34
CA THR A 121 -32.27 3.18 4.31
C THR A 121 -31.90 1.74 4.67
N THR A 122 -30.75 1.56 5.30
CA THR A 122 -30.18 0.24 5.59
C THR A 122 -29.39 0.31 6.88
N LEU A 123 -29.62 -0.65 7.76
CA LEU A 123 -28.85 -0.87 8.97
C LEU A 123 -28.36 -2.31 8.95
N ASP A 124 -27.05 -2.49 8.84
CA ASP A 124 -26.42 -3.80 8.96
C ASP A 124 -25.67 -3.87 10.29
N GLN A 125 -26.03 -4.85 11.11
CA GLN A 125 -25.41 -5.09 12.41
C GLN A 125 -24.79 -6.48 12.40
N GLN A 126 -23.47 -6.51 12.52
CA GLN A 126 -22.71 -7.75 12.48
C GLN A 126 -21.88 -7.89 13.76
N GLU A 127 -22.02 -9.03 14.43
CA GLU A 127 -21.11 -9.42 15.51
C GLU A 127 -19.81 -9.94 14.89
N LYS A 128 -18.71 -9.21 15.09
CA LYS A 128 -17.39 -9.58 14.57
C LYS A 128 -16.51 -10.04 15.72
N ARG A 129 -15.93 -11.23 15.59
CA ARG A 129 -14.95 -11.78 16.54
C ARG A 129 -13.54 -11.66 15.97
N GLN A 130 -12.66 -10.99 16.69
CA GLN A 130 -11.23 -10.98 16.41
C GLN A 130 -10.54 -12.01 17.31
N ALA A 131 -9.88 -13.00 16.69
CA ALA A 131 -9.08 -13.97 17.43
C ALA A 131 -7.84 -13.28 18.04
N PRO A 132 -7.32 -13.77 19.19
CA PRO A 132 -6.04 -13.30 19.70
C PRO A 132 -4.92 -13.53 18.67
N PRO A 133 -3.88 -12.70 18.66
CA PRO A 133 -2.75 -12.91 17.76
C PRO A 133 -2.07 -14.24 18.05
N LEU A 134 -1.46 -14.83 17.02
CA LEU A 134 -0.60 -16.00 17.17
C LEU A 134 0.66 -15.65 17.99
N PRO A 135 1.32 -16.66 18.59
CA PRO A 135 2.64 -16.46 19.18
C PRO A 135 3.64 -15.88 18.16
N TYR A 136 4.59 -15.08 18.65
CA TYR A 136 5.60 -14.46 17.80
C TYR A 136 6.47 -15.50 17.07
N SER A 137 6.80 -15.21 15.82
CA SER A 137 7.90 -15.82 15.08
C SER A 137 9.06 -14.83 14.96
N LEU A 138 10.28 -15.35 14.76
CA LEU A 138 11.44 -14.55 14.37
C LEU A 138 11.33 -14.05 12.93
#